data_AF-A0A2N0NCG6-F1
#
_entry.id   AF-A0A2N0NCG6-F1
#
_cell.length_a   1.000
_cell.length_b   1.000
_cell.length_c   1.000
_cell.angle_alpha   90.00
_cell.angle_beta   90.00
_cell.angle_gamma   90.00
#
_symmetry.space_group_name_H-M   'P 1'
#
loop_
_entity.id
_entity.type
_entity.pdbx_description
1 polymer ?
#
loop_
_entity_poly.entity_id
_entity_poly.type
_entity_poly.pdbx_seq_one_letter_code
_entity_poly.pdbx_strand_id
1 'polypeptide(L)'
;MLPTLTTLQQRKPHLYSPDWLCPQCNSAPEDLNHLWTCPYILPDLNPCLTYRSEIIKFRDSCLSSFLSLKPLDITFQAGFFALDCWNYESPSPSCLWLTRVLLPAHLTAFLNQHFPLSVIYKFISPLLNDFQVELYGEIWLCRNVLFHAWEESQGISAASKLRGPSANSSSIATSSQKHNSSLAT
;
A
#
# COMPACT_ATOMS: atom_id res chain seq x y z
N MET A 1 5.71 -1.48 10.86
CA MET A 1 4.72 -1.10 9.83
C MET A 1 3.43 -1.86 10.07
N LEU A 2 2.27 -1.20 10.15
CA LEU A 2 1.01 -1.93 10.23
C LEU A 2 0.79 -2.73 8.93
N PRO A 3 0.14 -3.89 8.96
CA PRO A 3 -0.30 -4.57 7.73
C PRO A 3 -1.45 -3.80 7.04
N THR A 4 -1.66 -4.07 5.75
CA THR A 4 -2.86 -3.65 5.01
C THR A 4 -4.10 -4.40 5.49
N LEU A 5 -5.31 -3.86 5.27
CA LEU A 5 -6.55 -4.57 5.61
C LEU A 5 -6.59 -5.95 4.94
N THR A 6 -6.24 -6.03 3.66
CA THR A 6 -6.14 -7.30 2.92
C THR A 6 -5.19 -8.30 3.59
N THR A 7 -4.04 -7.83 4.09
CA THR A 7 -3.10 -8.67 4.85
C THR A 7 -3.70 -9.10 6.20
N LEU A 8 -4.46 -8.23 6.86
CA LEU A 8 -5.13 -8.52 8.13
C LEU A 8 -6.26 -9.53 7.98
N GLN A 9 -7.08 -9.40 6.93
CA GLN A 9 -8.14 -10.35 6.56
C GLN A 9 -7.58 -11.75 6.36
N GLN A 10 -6.42 -11.88 5.70
CA GLN A 10 -5.75 -13.18 5.53
C GLN A 10 -5.21 -13.75 6.84
N ARG A 11 -4.61 -12.92 7.70
CA ARG A 11 -3.93 -13.37 8.92
C ARG A 11 -4.88 -13.61 10.09
N LYS A 12 -5.99 -12.87 10.16
CA LYS A 12 -6.98 -12.90 11.26
C LYS A 12 -8.41 -12.76 10.72
N PRO A 13 -8.90 -13.72 9.92
CA PRO A 13 -10.23 -13.66 9.32
C PRO A 13 -11.37 -13.64 10.35
N HIS A 14 -11.11 -14.06 11.59
CA HIS A 14 -12.06 -13.99 12.71
C HIS A 14 -12.22 -12.58 13.31
N LEU A 15 -11.29 -11.66 13.04
CA LEU A 15 -11.38 -10.25 13.47
C LEU A 15 -11.69 -9.31 12.31
N TYR A 16 -11.22 -9.63 11.11
CA TYR A 16 -11.35 -8.78 9.93
C TYR A 16 -12.23 -9.46 8.90
N SER A 17 -13.44 -8.92 8.70
CA SER A 17 -14.39 -9.44 7.70
C SER A 17 -13.81 -9.36 6.30
N PRO A 18 -13.96 -10.39 5.44
CA PRO A 18 -13.54 -10.33 4.04
C PRO A 18 -14.33 -9.31 3.22
N ASP A 19 -15.53 -8.91 3.67
CA ASP A 19 -16.38 -7.95 2.98
C ASP A 19 -15.96 -6.50 3.25
N TRP A 20 -15.06 -6.26 4.21
CA TRP A 20 -14.58 -4.92 4.50
C TRP A 20 -13.67 -4.42 3.38
N LEU A 21 -14.03 -3.25 2.86
CA LEU A 21 -13.25 -2.50 1.89
C LEU A 21 -12.32 -1.51 2.61
N CYS A 22 -11.55 -0.77 1.82
CA CYS A 22 -10.68 0.28 2.31
C CYS A 22 -11.41 1.20 3.29
N PRO A 23 -10.95 1.34 4.55
CA PRO A 23 -11.59 2.18 5.55
C PRO A 23 -11.73 3.65 5.15
N GLN A 24 -10.95 4.08 4.15
CA GLN A 24 -10.79 5.49 3.80
C GLN A 24 -11.56 5.91 2.56
N CYS A 25 -11.93 4.97 1.68
CA CYS A 25 -12.73 5.27 0.49
C CYS A 25 -13.92 4.32 0.30
N ASN A 26 -13.96 3.20 1.04
CA ASN A 26 -14.98 2.15 0.96
C ASN A 26 -15.31 1.66 -0.46
N SER A 27 -14.34 1.73 -1.38
CA SER A 27 -14.57 1.50 -2.82
C SER A 27 -13.80 0.30 -3.38
N ALA A 28 -12.70 -0.11 -2.74
CA ALA A 28 -11.86 -1.22 -3.17
C ALA A 28 -11.17 -1.87 -1.96
N PRO A 29 -10.63 -3.10 -2.10
CA PRO A 29 -9.79 -3.70 -1.06
C PRO A 29 -8.57 -2.81 -0.77
N GLU A 30 -8.25 -2.61 0.51
CA GLU A 30 -7.02 -1.90 0.89
C GLU A 30 -5.84 -2.87 0.85
N ASP A 31 -5.20 -2.95 -0.32
CA ASP A 31 -3.88 -3.52 -0.52
C ASP A 31 -2.80 -2.44 -0.61
N LEU A 32 -1.54 -2.86 -0.77
CA LEU A 32 -0.41 -1.93 -0.83
C LEU A 32 -0.48 -1.00 -2.05
N ASN A 33 -1.08 -1.42 -3.16
CA ASN A 33 -1.19 -0.59 -4.36
C ASN A 33 -2.33 0.42 -4.22
N HIS A 34 -3.45 -0.01 -3.64
CA HIS A 34 -4.57 0.87 -3.34
C HIS A 34 -4.17 1.96 -2.36
N LEU A 35 -3.30 1.68 -1.39
CA LEU A 35 -2.80 2.70 -0.44
C LEU A 35 -2.29 3.97 -1.13
N TRP A 36 -1.53 3.83 -2.23
CA TRP A 36 -0.95 4.95 -2.96
C TRP A 36 -1.92 5.64 -3.91
N THR A 37 -3.01 4.96 -4.27
CA THR A 37 -3.98 5.41 -5.28
C THR A 37 -5.36 5.70 -4.70
N CYS A 38 -5.53 5.50 -3.39
CA CYS A 38 -6.80 5.67 -2.70
C CYS A 38 -7.23 7.13 -2.77
N PRO A 39 -8.45 7.42 -3.27
CA PRO A 39 -9.05 8.72 -3.10
C PRO A 39 -9.61 8.78 -1.67
N TYR A 40 -8.80 9.23 -0.70
CA TYR A 40 -9.28 9.41 0.68
C TYR A 40 -10.56 10.26 0.71
N ILE A 41 -11.44 9.96 1.66
CA ILE A 41 -12.60 10.82 1.98
C ILE A 41 -12.17 12.22 2.42
N LEU A 42 -11.00 12.36 3.08
CA LEU A 42 -10.46 13.65 3.52
C LEU A 42 -9.57 14.25 2.40
N PRO A 43 -10.01 15.34 1.72
CA PRO A 43 -9.30 15.89 0.57
C PRO A 43 -7.88 16.36 0.87
N ASP A 44 -7.66 16.91 2.08
CA ASP A 44 -6.37 17.45 2.51
C ASP A 44 -5.32 16.36 2.77
N LEU A 45 -5.74 15.10 2.87
CA LEU A 45 -4.89 13.94 3.15
C LEU A 45 -4.88 12.96 1.99
N ASN A 46 -5.21 13.41 0.78
CA ASN A 46 -5.38 12.57 -0.40
C ASN A 46 -4.06 11.90 -0.84
N PRO A 47 -3.88 10.58 -0.57
CA PRO A 47 -2.65 9.88 -0.90
C PRO A 47 -2.39 9.83 -2.39
N CYS A 48 -3.44 9.77 -3.21
CA CYS A 48 -3.28 9.74 -4.66
C CYS A 48 -2.62 11.03 -5.15
N LEU A 49 -3.04 12.18 -4.63
CA LEU A 49 -2.41 13.46 -4.98
C LEU A 49 -0.99 13.58 -4.43
N THR A 50 -0.78 13.18 -3.17
CA THR A 50 0.55 13.18 -2.56
C THR A 50 1.51 12.26 -3.32
N TYR A 51 1.11 11.02 -3.59
CA TYR A 51 1.89 10.06 -4.36
C TYR A 51 2.28 10.59 -5.74
N ARG A 52 1.34 11.20 -6.46
CA ARG A 52 1.61 11.81 -7.77
C ARG A 52 2.63 12.95 -7.66
N SER A 53 2.46 13.83 -6.67
CA SER A 53 3.42 14.91 -6.39
C SER A 53 4.82 14.35 -6.11
N GLU A 54 4.92 13.33 -5.26
CA GLU A 54 6.22 12.76 -4.88
C GLU A 54 6.88 12.00 -6.05
N ILE A 55 6.13 11.31 -6.91
CA ILE A 55 6.68 10.70 -8.13
C ILE A 55 7.22 11.78 -9.08
N ILE A 56 6.48 12.88 -9.27
CA ILE A 56 6.93 14.00 -10.11
C ILE A 56 8.23 14.59 -9.56
N LYS A 57 8.28 14.89 -8.26
CA LYS A 57 9.49 15.40 -7.59
C LYS A 57 10.67 14.46 -7.75
N PHE A 58 10.48 13.15 -7.52
CA PHE A 58 11.52 12.14 -7.68
C PHE A 58 12.04 12.06 -9.13
N ARG A 59 11.13 11.99 -10.11
CA ARG A 59 11.43 11.95 -11.54
C ARG A 59 12.24 13.18 -11.97
N ASP A 60 11.78 14.37 -11.59
CA ASP A 60 12.39 15.63 -12.01
C ASP A 60 13.76 15.83 -11.32
N SER A 61 13.90 15.39 -10.06
CA SER A 61 15.19 15.39 -9.35
C SER A 61 16.19 14.41 -9.96
N CYS A 62 15.73 13.24 -10.39
CA CYS A 62 16.53 12.29 -11.14
C CYS A 62 17.03 12.91 -12.45
N LEU A 63 16.12 13.48 -13.25
CA LEU A 63 16.47 14.12 -14.52
C LEU A 63 17.49 15.24 -14.32
N SER A 64 17.24 16.15 -13.38
CA SER A 64 18.14 17.25 -13.03
C SER A 64 19.53 16.74 -12.63
N SER A 65 19.60 15.70 -11.79
CA SER A 65 20.86 15.11 -11.35
C SER A 65 21.68 14.57 -12.52
N PHE A 66 21.06 13.84 -13.46
CA PHE A 66 21.77 13.30 -14.61
C PHE A 66 22.17 14.36 -15.64
N LEU A 67 21.32 15.35 -15.89
CA LEU A 67 21.66 16.48 -16.77
C LEU A 67 22.80 17.34 -16.21
N SER A 68 22.95 17.41 -14.88
CA SER A 68 24.06 18.13 -14.24
C SER A 68 25.43 17.48 -14.49
N LEU A 69 25.46 16.16 -14.73
CA LEU A 69 26.71 15.41 -14.94
C LEU A 69 27.25 15.57 -16.36
N LYS A 70 26.36 15.63 -17.34
CA LYS A 70 26.70 15.75 -18.75
C LYS A 70 25.50 16.33 -19.51
N PRO A 71 25.72 17.28 -20.43
CA PRO A 71 24.67 17.71 -21.34
C PRO A 71 24.13 16.54 -22.15
N LEU A 72 22.82 16.31 -22.06
CA LEU A 72 22.09 15.34 -22.87
C LEU A 72 21.02 16.06 -23.69
N ASP A 73 20.74 15.53 -24.86
CA ASP A 73 19.88 16.17 -25.85
C ASP A 73 18.38 16.00 -25.51
N ILE A 74 17.54 16.59 -26.35
CA ILE A 74 16.08 16.48 -26.21
C ILE A 74 15.58 15.04 -26.39
N THR A 75 16.31 14.22 -27.16
CA THR A 75 15.99 12.80 -27.36
C THR A 75 16.09 12.03 -26.06
N PHE A 76 17.15 12.25 -25.27
CA PHE A 76 17.29 11.66 -23.94
C PHE A 76 16.15 12.09 -23.01
N GLN A 77 15.82 13.39 -22.96
CA GLN A 77 14.76 13.87 -22.08
C GLN A 77 13.40 13.26 -22.45
N ALA A 78 13.06 13.26 -23.74
CA ALA A 78 11.82 12.65 -24.22
C ALA A 78 11.78 11.14 -23.92
N GLY A 79 12.87 10.42 -24.17
CA GLY A 79 12.99 9.00 -23.85
C GLY A 79 12.87 8.72 -22.35
N PHE A 80 13.46 9.58 -21.51
CA PHE A 80 13.37 9.48 -20.06
C PHE A 80 11.94 9.65 -19.58
N PHE A 81 11.23 10.70 -20.00
CA PHE A 81 9.83 10.93 -19.61
C PHE A 81 8.86 9.87 -20.14
N ALA A 82 9.20 9.22 -21.25
CA ALA A 82 8.40 8.14 -21.83
C ALA A 82 8.52 6.80 -21.09
N LEU A 83 9.41 6.67 -20.10
CA LEU A 83 9.56 5.42 -19.34
C LEU A 83 8.29 5.12 -18.53
N ASP A 84 7.83 3.86 -18.63
CA ASP A 84 6.62 3.37 -17.96
C ASP A 84 6.63 3.54 -16.43
N CYS A 85 7.82 3.65 -15.81
CA CYS A 85 7.94 3.84 -14.36
C CYS A 85 7.48 5.24 -13.89
N TRP A 86 7.22 6.16 -14.82
CA TRP A 86 6.71 7.50 -14.52
C TRP A 86 5.21 7.63 -14.68
N ASN A 87 4.51 6.59 -15.16
CA ASN A 87 3.07 6.63 -15.27
C ASN A 87 2.45 6.56 -13.87
N TYR A 88 2.07 7.71 -13.30
CA TYR A 88 1.43 7.84 -11.97
C TYR A 88 -0.08 8.09 -12.04
N GLU A 89 -0.63 8.35 -13.23
CA GLU A 89 -2.07 8.57 -13.38
C GLU A 89 -2.84 7.26 -13.18
N SER A 90 -2.34 6.22 -13.85
CA SER A 90 -2.72 4.82 -13.65
C SER A 90 -1.43 4.03 -13.39
N PRO A 91 -0.99 3.93 -12.12
CA PRO A 91 0.33 3.43 -11.78
C PRO A 91 0.64 2.06 -12.38
N SER A 92 1.63 2.04 -13.28
CA SER A 92 2.15 0.80 -13.82
C SER A 92 2.81 -0.04 -12.72
N PRO A 93 2.97 -1.37 -12.90
CA PRO A 93 3.73 -2.19 -11.96
C PRO A 93 5.13 -1.64 -11.69
N SER A 94 5.78 -1.12 -12.72
CA SER A 94 7.07 -0.44 -12.65
C SER A 94 7.07 0.79 -11.74
N CYS A 95 6.03 1.62 -11.85
CA CYS A 95 5.86 2.81 -11.01
C CYS A 95 5.65 2.42 -9.54
N LEU A 96 4.87 1.36 -9.29
CA LEU A 96 4.63 0.82 -7.95
C LEU A 96 5.84 0.09 -7.35
N TRP A 97 6.83 -0.29 -8.14
CA TRP A 97 8.09 -0.83 -7.62
C TRP A 97 8.94 0.23 -6.92
N LEU A 98 8.87 1.48 -7.38
CA LEU A 98 9.58 2.60 -6.75
C LEU A 98 9.16 2.80 -5.29
N THR A 99 7.87 2.61 -4.97
CA THR A 99 7.37 2.70 -3.59
C THR A 99 7.89 1.59 -2.68
N ARG A 100 8.52 0.57 -3.26
CA ARG A 100 9.15 -0.57 -2.57
C ARG A 100 10.67 -0.50 -2.60
N VAL A 101 11.23 0.65 -2.99
CA VAL A 101 12.69 0.87 -3.15
C VAL A 101 13.28 -0.08 -4.20
N LEU A 102 12.46 -0.54 -5.16
CA LEU A 102 12.89 -1.39 -6.25
C LEU A 102 13.06 -0.55 -7.51
N LEU A 103 14.29 -0.49 -8.03
CA LEU A 103 14.60 0.27 -9.23
C LEU A 103 14.16 -0.50 -10.49
N PRO A 104 13.29 0.06 -11.35
CA PRO A 104 12.83 -0.64 -12.53
C PRO A 104 13.96 -0.89 -13.55
N ALA A 105 14.02 -2.10 -14.08
CA ALA A 105 15.10 -2.54 -14.96
C ALA A 105 15.21 -1.68 -16.24
N HIS A 106 14.08 -1.25 -16.82
CA HIS A 106 14.10 -0.39 -18.01
C HIS A 106 14.62 1.02 -17.73
N LEU A 107 14.37 1.56 -16.53
CA LEU A 107 14.98 2.82 -16.12
C LEU A 107 16.49 2.68 -15.99
N THR A 108 16.96 1.62 -15.32
CA THR A 108 18.40 1.34 -15.22
C THR A 108 19.03 1.11 -16.59
N ALA A 109 18.39 0.33 -17.46
CA ALA A 109 18.88 0.04 -18.81
C ALA A 109 18.94 1.29 -19.68
N PHE A 110 17.94 2.17 -19.59
CA PHE A 110 17.91 3.45 -20.29
C PHE A 110 19.08 4.34 -19.87
N LEU A 111 19.27 4.53 -18.56
CA LEU A 111 20.35 5.36 -18.03
C LEU A 111 21.74 4.77 -18.31
N ASN A 112 21.86 3.44 -18.33
CA ASN A 112 23.13 2.74 -18.55
C ASN A 112 23.66 2.90 -19.99
N GLN A 113 22.86 3.43 -20.92
CA GLN A 113 23.32 3.83 -22.25
C GLN A 113 24.22 5.09 -22.19
N HIS A 114 24.11 5.88 -21.12
CA HIS A 114 24.78 7.17 -20.99
C HIS A 114 25.72 7.24 -19.79
N PHE A 115 25.46 6.48 -18.73
CA PHE A 115 26.19 6.54 -17.47
C PHE A 115 26.58 5.14 -16.97
N PRO A 116 27.75 4.97 -16.33
CA PRO A 116 28.07 3.73 -15.64
C PRO A 116 27.08 3.42 -14.52
N LEU A 117 26.79 2.14 -14.28
CA LEU A 117 25.91 1.70 -13.17
C LEU A 117 26.30 2.30 -11.80
N SER A 118 27.59 2.42 -11.51
CA SER A 118 28.07 3.03 -10.26
C SER A 118 27.61 4.48 -10.09
N VAL A 119 27.59 5.26 -11.17
CA VAL A 119 27.08 6.64 -11.18
C VAL A 119 25.56 6.63 -11.03
N ILE A 120 24.86 5.75 -11.74
CA ILE A 120 23.39 5.63 -11.66
C ILE A 120 22.95 5.38 -10.22
N TYR A 121 23.49 4.36 -9.55
CA TYR A 121 23.13 4.05 -8.17
C TYR A 121 23.56 5.16 -7.20
N LYS A 122 24.71 5.79 -7.40
CA LYS A 122 25.18 6.89 -6.55
C LYS A 122 24.15 8.03 -6.48
N PHE A 123 23.49 8.36 -7.58
CA PHE A 123 22.51 9.45 -7.63
C PHE A 123 21.07 9.01 -7.34
N ILE A 124 20.65 7.84 -7.82
CA ILE A 124 19.28 7.38 -7.63
C ILE A 124 19.02 6.92 -6.20
N SER A 125 19.96 6.22 -5.56
CA SER A 125 19.74 5.66 -4.22
C SER A 125 19.31 6.70 -3.17
N PRO A 126 19.99 7.85 -2.99
CA PRO A 126 19.53 8.86 -2.03
C PRO A 126 18.15 9.42 -2.40
N LEU A 127 17.91 9.74 -3.69
CA LEU A 127 16.61 10.25 -4.14
C LEU A 127 15.47 9.26 -3.90
N LEU A 128 15.72 7.97 -4.09
CA LEU A 128 14.75 6.91 -3.86
C LEU A 128 14.46 6.71 -2.37
N ASN A 129 15.46 6.90 -1.51
CA ASN A 129 15.28 6.91 -0.06
C ASN A 129 14.45 8.12 0.39
N ASP A 130 14.76 9.31 -0.10
CA ASP A 130 14.00 10.53 0.21
C ASP A 130 12.54 10.37 -0.21
N PHE A 131 12.31 9.89 -1.43
CA PHE A 131 10.97 9.54 -1.91
C PHE A 131 10.24 8.56 -0.98
N GLN A 132 10.93 7.52 -0.50
CA GLN A 132 10.34 6.54 0.42
C GLN A 132 10.03 7.12 1.81
N VAL A 133 10.85 8.05 2.30
CA VAL A 133 10.61 8.77 3.55
C VAL A 133 9.35 9.64 3.44
N GLU A 134 9.21 10.39 2.35
CA GLU A 134 8.03 11.23 2.10
C GLU A 134 6.74 10.40 2.01
N LEU A 135 6.75 9.31 1.23
CA LEU A 135 5.59 8.41 1.16
C LEU A 135 5.22 7.82 2.54
N TYR A 136 6.22 7.48 3.34
CA TYR A 136 5.98 6.97 4.68
C TYR A 136 5.40 8.04 5.61
N GLY A 137 5.97 9.24 5.60
CA GLY A 137 5.56 10.36 6.44
C GLY A 137 4.14 10.83 6.12
N GLU A 138 3.90 11.13 4.86
CA GLU A 138 2.67 11.83 4.44
C GLU A 138 1.48 10.90 4.27
N ILE A 139 1.72 9.67 3.80
CA ILE A 139 0.64 8.72 3.50
C ILE A 139 0.56 7.65 4.58
N TRP A 140 1.65 6.92 4.81
CA TRP A 140 1.62 5.73 5.66
C TRP A 140 1.26 6.04 7.12
N LEU A 141 1.88 7.07 7.71
CA LEU A 141 1.59 7.46 9.10
C LEU A 141 0.15 7.93 9.27
N CYS A 142 -0.32 8.81 8.38
CA CYS A 142 -1.69 9.29 8.38
C CYS A 142 -2.69 8.13 8.27
N ARG A 143 -2.43 7.19 7.35
CA ARG A 143 -3.23 5.98 7.21
C ARG A 143 -3.30 5.20 8.52
N ASN A 144 -2.18 4.98 9.21
CA ASN A 144 -2.16 4.18 10.43
C ASN A 144 -3.06 4.79 11.51
N VAL A 145 -3.01 6.11 11.68
CA VAL A 145 -3.85 6.82 12.66
C VAL A 145 -5.33 6.63 12.35
N LEU A 146 -5.72 6.86 11.10
CA LEU A 146 -7.11 6.70 10.65
C LEU A 146 -7.57 5.25 10.73
N PHE A 147 -6.70 4.30 10.38
CA PHE A 147 -6.98 2.88 10.45
C PHE A 147 -7.23 2.42 11.89
N HIS A 148 -6.47 2.92 12.86
CA HIS A 148 -6.71 2.59 14.27
C HIS A 148 -8.04 3.11 14.78
N ALA A 149 -8.39 4.36 14.47
CA ALA A 149 -9.71 4.91 14.81
C ALA A 149 -10.84 4.10 14.17
N TRP A 150 -10.64 3.67 12.92
CA TRP A 150 -11.60 2.78 12.24
C TRP A 150 -11.68 1.41 12.92
N GLU A 151 -10.57 0.76 13.27
CA GLU A 151 -10.58 -0.52 13.99
C GLU A 151 -11.37 -0.42 15.31
N GLU A 152 -11.18 0.67 16.07
CA GLU A 152 -11.94 0.94 17.29
C GLU A 152 -13.44 1.06 17.03
N SER A 153 -13.83 1.72 15.92
CA SER A 153 -15.24 1.79 15.49
C SER A 153 -15.85 0.44 15.14
N GLN A 154 -15.02 -0.54 14.74
CA GLN A 154 -15.44 -1.93 14.49
C GLN A 154 -15.42 -2.79 15.77
N GLY A 155 -15.08 -2.21 16.93
CA GLY A 155 -14.95 -2.93 18.20
C GLY A 155 -13.66 -3.75 18.33
N ILE A 156 -12.67 -3.54 17.46
CA ILE A 156 -11.40 -4.26 17.46
C ILE A 156 -10.42 -3.58 18.43
N SER A 157 -10.36 -4.07 19.65
CA SER A 157 -9.39 -3.61 20.66
C SER A 157 -8.01 -4.27 20.52
N ALA A 158 -6.98 -3.69 21.13
CA ALA A 158 -5.66 -4.33 21.22
C ALA A 158 -5.71 -5.74 21.85
N ALA A 159 -6.60 -5.95 22.84
CA ALA A 159 -6.81 -7.25 23.47
C ALA A 159 -7.41 -8.29 22.51
N SER A 160 -8.33 -7.87 21.62
CA SER A 160 -8.89 -8.76 20.59
C SER A 160 -7.82 -9.26 19.63
N LYS A 161 -6.85 -8.40 19.29
CA LYS A 161 -5.73 -8.73 18.40
C LYS A 161 -4.76 -9.75 19.02
N LEU A 162 -4.65 -9.83 20.34
CA LEU A 162 -3.77 -10.80 21.01
C LEU A 162 -4.41 -12.18 21.13
N ARG A 163 -5.74 -12.27 21.05
CA ARG A 163 -6.47 -13.52 21.18
C ARG A 163 -6.41 -14.27 19.85
N GLY A 164 -6.04 -15.56 19.88
CA GLY A 164 -6.18 -16.44 18.73
C GLY A 164 -7.67 -16.70 18.41
N PRO A 165 -7.98 -17.31 17.26
CA PRO A 165 -9.35 -17.74 16.97
C PRO A 165 -9.84 -18.60 18.13
N SER A 166 -10.92 -18.17 18.78
CA SER A 166 -11.52 -18.92 19.89
C SER A 166 -11.94 -20.29 19.37
N ALA A 167 -11.40 -21.36 19.95
CA ALA A 167 -11.78 -22.73 19.63
C ALA A 167 -13.21 -23.11 20.10
N ASN A 168 -14.00 -22.17 20.62
CA ASN A 168 -15.28 -22.45 21.27
C ASN A 168 -16.46 -21.88 20.47
N SER A 169 -16.91 -22.65 19.48
CA SER A 169 -18.33 -22.75 19.15
C SER A 169 -18.73 -24.19 18.85
N SER A 170 -18.29 -25.14 19.68
CA SER A 170 -19.05 -26.38 19.86
C SER A 170 -20.34 -26.00 20.60
N SER A 171 -21.39 -25.72 19.84
CA SER A 171 -22.76 -25.70 20.34
C SER A 171 -23.00 -27.01 21.08
N ILE A 172 -23.05 -26.94 22.41
CA ILE A 172 -23.53 -28.04 23.24
C ILE A 172 -24.99 -28.24 22.81
N ALA A 173 -25.22 -29.26 22.00
CA ALA A 173 -26.53 -29.78 21.73
C ALA A 173 -27.04 -30.40 23.04
N THR A 174 -27.79 -29.62 23.82
CA THR A 174 -28.64 -30.17 24.87
C THR A 174 -29.74 -30.98 24.20
N SER A 175 -29.47 -32.27 24.02
CA SER A 175 -30.48 -33.28 23.74
C SER A 175 -31.50 -33.26 24.88
N SER A 176 -32.62 -32.56 24.68
CA SER A 176 -33.79 -32.67 25.54
C SER A 176 -34.39 -34.06 25.33
N GLN A 177 -34.05 -35.00 26.22
CA GLN A 177 -34.73 -36.29 26.32
C GLN A 177 -36.19 -36.02 26.72
N LYS A 178 -37.09 -36.06 25.74
CA LYS A 178 -38.52 -36.19 25.99
C LYS A 178 -38.78 -37.59 26.53
N HIS A 179 -39.02 -37.69 27.84
CA HIS A 179 -39.70 -38.83 28.42
C HIS A 179 -41.13 -38.87 27.91
N ASN A 180 -41.45 -39.83 27.05
CA ASN A 180 -42.82 -40.19 26.72
C ASN A 180 -43.36 -41.12 27.83
N SER A 181 -44.22 -40.59 28.69
CA SER A 181 -45.15 -41.38 29.49
C SER A 181 -46.52 -41.37 28.78
N SER A 182 -46.92 -42.51 28.24
CA SER A 182 -48.29 -42.72 27.74
C SER A 182 -49.03 -43.63 28.71
N LEU A 183 -50.09 -43.09 29.30
CA LEU A 183 -51.08 -43.76 30.14
C LEU A 183 -52.44 -43.64 29.42
N ALA A 184 -53.03 -44.77 29.04
CA ALA A 184 -54.43 -45.06 28.67
C ALA A 184 -54.38 -46.33 27.78
N THR A 185 -55.13 -47.41 27.99
CA THR A 185 -56.34 -47.69 28.78
C THR A 185 -56.35 -49.18 29.08
#